data_AF-A0A916GY64-F1
#
_entry.id   AF-A0A916GY64-F1
#
_cell.length_a   1.000
_cell.length_b   1.000
_cell.length_c   1.000
_cell.angle_alpha   90.00
_cell.angle_beta   90.00
_cell.angle_gamma   90.00
#
_symmetry.space_group_name_H-M   'P 1'
#
loop_
_entity.id
_entity.type
_entity.pdbx_description
1 polymer ?
#
loop_
_entity_poly.entity_id
_entity_poly.type
_entity_poly.pdbx_seq_one_letter_code
_entity_poly.pdbx_strand_id
1 'polypeptide(L)' 'MKCGFCGYDFDPSEAESACGGCPLVKGCHLVRCPRCSYEMPPEAKLIGWLRSLKAQLQVHEIKDAKESIKNEIQ' A
#
# COMPACT_ATOMS: atom_id res chain seq x y z
N MET A 1 4.45 2.32 -3.60
CA MET A 1 4.70 3.57 -2.85
C MET A 1 5.34 4.58 -3.77
N LYS A 2 4.94 5.85 -3.71
CA LYS A 2 5.41 6.89 -4.63
C LYS A 2 6.37 7.85 -3.93
N CYS A 3 7.56 8.07 -4.51
CA CYS A 3 8.50 9.06 -4.02
C CYS A 3 7.92 10.47 -4.17
N GLY A 4 7.86 11.24 -3.07
CA GLY A 4 7.42 12.64 -3.08
C GLY A 4 8.40 13.60 -3.77
N PHE A 5 9.65 13.18 -3.99
CA PHE A 5 10.67 14.00 -4.64
C PHE A 5 10.77 13.74 -6.14
N CYS A 6 11.03 12.49 -6.54
CA CYS A 6 11.28 12.15 -7.96
C CYS A 6 10.06 11.53 -8.68
N GLY A 7 8.97 11.27 -7.95
CA GLY A 7 7.73 10.70 -8.49
C GLY A 7 7.81 9.22 -8.87
N TYR A 8 8.89 8.51 -8.57
CA TYR A 8 9.03 7.08 -8.84
C TYR A 8 8.03 6.28 -8.02
N ASP A 9 7.30 5.36 -8.66
CA ASP A 9 6.48 4.37 -7.97
C ASP A 9 7.27 3.07 -7.84
N PHE A 10 7.39 2.55 -6.62
CA PHE A 10 8.17 1.37 -6.29
C PHE A 10 7.53 0.60 -5.14
N ASP A 11 7.84 -0.68 -4.98
CA ASP A 11 7.27 -1.45 -3.87
C ASP A 11 7.92 -1.06 -2.53
N PRO A 12 7.19 -0.96 -1.41
CA PRO A 12 7.78 -0.73 -0.09
C PRO A 12 8.85 -1.75 0.30
N SER A 13 8.77 -3.00 -0.19
CA SER A 13 9.82 -4.01 0.06
C SER A 13 11.16 -3.65 -0.61
N GLU A 14 11.13 -2.95 -1.74
CA GLU A 14 12.36 -2.43 -2.39
C GLU A 14 13.00 -1.32 -1.54
N ALA A 15 12.19 -0.57 -0.79
CA ALA A 15 12.64 0.51 0.09
C ALA A 15 13.36 0.01 1.36
N GLU A 16 12.87 -1.10 1.92
CA GLU A 16 13.47 -1.74 3.11
C GLU A 16 14.91 -2.22 2.83
N SER A 17 15.12 -2.79 1.64
CA SER A 17 16.44 -3.24 1.16
C SER A 17 17.47 -2.10 1.11
N ALA A 18 17.03 -0.87 0.81
CA ALA A 18 17.92 0.30 0.74
C ALA A 18 18.36 0.81 2.12
N CYS A 19 17.55 0.59 3.17
CA CYS A 19 17.88 0.99 4.54
C CYS A 19 18.57 -0.13 5.36
N GLY A 20 18.46 -1.39 4.95
CA GLY A 20 19.00 -2.55 5.66
C GLY A 20 20.53 -2.60 5.84
N GLY A 21 21.29 -1.81 5.09
CA GLY A 21 22.75 -1.68 5.24
C GLY A 21 23.21 -0.60 6.23
N CYS A 22 22.31 0.20 6.79
CA CYS A 22 22.69 1.33 7.66
C CYS A 22 22.95 0.84 9.09
N PRO A 23 24.16 0.98 9.67
CA PRO A 23 24.47 0.49 11.03
C PRO A 23 23.65 1.17 12.16
N LEU A 24 22.90 2.23 11.84
CA LEU A 24 21.97 2.92 12.74
C LEU A 24 20.54 2.32 12.73
N VAL A 25 20.33 1.19 12.05
CA VAL A 25 19.04 0.50 11.80
C VAL A 25 18.17 0.17 13.01
N LYS A 26 18.68 0.18 14.26
CA LYS A 26 17.87 -0.21 15.43
C LYS A 26 16.67 0.72 15.72
N GLY A 27 16.53 1.86 15.01
CA GLY A 27 15.38 2.76 15.14
C GLY A 27 15.06 3.61 13.91
N CYS A 28 15.69 3.36 12.75
CA CYS A 28 15.39 4.10 11.54
C CYS A 28 14.18 3.48 10.83
N HIS A 29 13.01 4.13 10.97
CA HIS A 29 11.79 3.70 10.29
C HIS A 29 11.62 4.34 8.91
N LEU A 30 12.55 5.19 8.47
CA LEU A 30 12.49 5.87 7.18
C LEU A 30 12.70 4.87 6.04
N VAL A 31 12.02 5.13 4.93
CA VAL A 31 12.16 4.39 3.67
C VAL A 31 12.93 5.24 2.67
N ARG A 32 13.84 4.63 1.92
CA ARG A 32 14.69 5.33 0.94
C ARG A 32 14.26 4.97 -0.48
N CYS A 33 14.07 5.99 -1.32
CA CYS A 33 13.73 5.76 -2.73
C CYS A 33 14.91 5.10 -3.46
N PRO A 34 14.72 3.95 -4.14
CA PRO A 34 15.80 3.26 -4.85
C PRO A 34 16.32 4.03 -6.07
N ARG A 35 15.50 4.95 -6.62
CA ARG A 35 15.87 5.73 -7.82
C ARG A 35 16.67 7.00 -7.50
N CYS A 36 16.23 7.80 -6.53
CA CYS A 36 16.83 9.11 -6.23
C CYS A 36 17.47 9.20 -4.85
N SER A 37 17.45 8.12 -4.05
CA SER A 37 18.00 8.08 -2.70
C SER A 37 17.35 9.03 -1.68
N TYR A 38 16.20 9.62 -2.00
CA TYR A 38 15.45 10.48 -1.09
C TYR A 38 14.83 9.66 0.05
N GLU A 39 14.98 10.15 1.28
CA GLU A 39 14.46 9.53 2.50
C GLU A 39 13.07 10.08 2.81
N MET A 40 12.13 9.20 3.09
CA MET A 40 10.75 9.56 3.39
C MET A 40 10.21 8.69 4.53
N PRO A 41 9.22 9.16 5.31
CA PRO A 41 8.59 8.35 6.34
C PRO A 41 7.85 7.16 5.71
N PRO A 42 7.78 6.02 6.41
CA PRO A 42 7.04 4.85 5.95
C PRO A 42 5.55 5.19 5.93
N GLU A 43 4.80 4.56 5.03
CA GLU A 43 3.35 4.75 5.00
C GLU A 43 2.74 4.31 6.35
N ALA A 44 1.85 5.13 6.92
CA ALA A 44 1.20 4.80 8.17
C ALA A 44 0.33 3.54 7.98
N LYS A 45 0.49 2.54 8.86
CA LYS A 45 -0.28 1.28 8.83
C LYS A 45 -1.80 1.48 8.73
N LEU A 46 -2.31 2.61 9.22
CA LEU A 46 -3.71 3.03 9.14
C LEU A 46 -4.21 3.24 7.70
N ILE A 47 -3.35 3.70 6.79
CA ILE A 47 -3.70 3.89 5.37
C ILE A 47 -3.88 2.54 4.68
N GLY A 48 -3.04 1.55 5.03
CA GLY A 48 -3.20 0.16 4.59
C GLY A 48 -4.54 -0.44 5.04
N TRP A 49 -4.91 -0.25 6.30
CA TRP A 49 -6.21 -0.69 6.82
C TRP A 49 -7.40 -0.02 6.12
N LEU A 50 -7.31 1.29 5.85
CA LEU A 50 -8.37 2.04 5.17
C LEU A 50 -8.56 1.57 3.71
N ARG A 51 -7.47 1.21 3.00
CA ARG A 51 -7.57 0.61 1.65
C ARG A 51 -8.27 -0.74 1.67
N SER A 52 -7.98 -1.58 2.67
CA SER A 52 -8.64 -2.88 2.83
C SER A 52 -10.14 -2.75 3.12
N LEU A 53 -10.55 -1.76 3.92
CA LEU A 53 -11.97 -1.46 4.15
C LEU A 53 -12.69 -1.02 2.88
N LYS A 54 -12.08 -0.13 2.10
CA LYS A 54 -12.67 0.35 0.84
C LYS A 54 -12.84 -0.78 -0.18
N ALA A 55 -11.89 -1.71 -0.25
CA ALA A 55 -11.98 -2.89 -1.10
C ALA A 55 -13.11 -3.84 -0.68
N GLN A 56 -13.38 -3.97 0.62
CA GLN A 56 -14.50 -4.80 1.13
C GLN A 56 -15.86 -4.19 0.82
N LEU A 57 -16.01 -2.86 0.89
CA LEU A 57 -17.27 -2.18 0.58
C LEU A 57 -17.67 -2.34 -0.89
N GLN A 58 -16.73 -2.21 -1.84
CA GLN A 58 -17.04 -2.38 -3.28
C GLN A 58 -17.43 -3.82 -3.64
N VAL A 59 -16.97 -4.82 -2.87
CA VAL A 59 -17.32 -6.23 -3.11
C VAL A 59 -18.74 -6.56 -2.62
N HIS A 60 -19.27 -5.82 -1.65
CA HIS A 60 -20.63 -6.04 -1.14
C HIS A 60 -21.68 -5.67 -2.20
N GLU A 61 -21.57 -4.49 -2.81
CA GLU A 61 -22.48 -4.02 -3.88
C GLU A 61 -22.58 -5.00 -5.07
N ILE A 62 -21.45 -5.61 -5.46
CA ILE A 62 -21.43 -6.56 -6.59
C ILE A 62 -22.06 -7.91 -6.22
N LYS A 63 -21.96 -8.34 -4.95
CA LYS A 63 -22.59 -9.58 -4.48
C LYS A 63 -24.10 -9.44 -4.38
N ASP A 64 -24.59 -8.31 -3.86
CA ASP A 64 -26.02 -8.01 -3.76
C ASP A 64 -26.70 -7.98 -5.14
N ALA A 65 -26.02 -7.43 -6.16
CA ALA A 65 -26.50 -7.44 -7.55
C ALA A 65 -26.51 -8.86 -8.17
N LYS A 66 -25.52 -9.69 -7.85
CA LYS A 66 -25.40 -11.05 -8.41
C LYS A 66 -26.42 -12.03 -7.79
N GLU A 67 -26.78 -11.82 -6.52
CA GLU A 67 -27.80 -12.59 -5.81
C GLU A 67 -29.22 -12.27 -6.35
N SER A 68 -29.50 -11.00 -6.67
CA SER A 68 -30.77 -10.61 -7.30
C SER A 68 -30.98 -11.24 -8.67
N ILE A 69 -29.96 -11.24 -9.53
CA ILE A 69 -30.04 -11.88 -10.87
C ILE A 69 -30.31 -13.38 -10.76
N LYS A 70 -29.76 -14.05 -9.74
CA LYS A 70 -29.95 -15.49 -9.53
C LYS A 70 -31.38 -15.85 -9.12
N ASN A 71 -32.07 -14.99 -8.37
CA ASN A 71 -33.46 -15.21 -7.93
C ASN A 71 -34.50 -14.93 -9.03
N GLU A 72 -34.19 -14.15 -10.06
CA GLU A 72 -35.08 -13.95 -11.21
C GLU A 72 -35.02 -15.08 -12.25
N ILE A 73 -33.97 -15.93 -12.22
CA ILE A 73 -33.75 -17.02 -13.19
C ILE A 73 -34.26 -18.38 -12.65
N GLN A 74 -34.86 -18.42 -11.46
CA GLN A 74 -35.41 -19.63 -10.82
C GLN A 74 -36.93 -19.65 -10.81
#